data_AF-A0A370LQQ7-F1
#
_entry.id   AF-A0A370LQQ7-F1
#
_cell.length_a   1.000
_cell.length_b   1.000
_cell.length_c   1.000
_cell.angle_alpha   90.00
_cell.angle_beta   90.00
_cell.angle_gamma   90.00
#
_symmetry.space_group_name_H-M   'P 1'
#
loop_
_entity.id
_entity.type
_entity.pdbx_description
1 polymer ?
#
loop_
_entity_poly.entity_id
_entity_poly.type
_entity_poly.pdbx_seq_one_letter_code
_entity_poly.pdbx_strand_id
1 'polypeptide(L)'
;MDHKCPINIMMKIKFTIILVLLAAILICLINKRKYNHPVVYVPPSDFPYIQQPDSISCGPACATMLLNYYGKDVTFEEVKKATKTEWFKTKDGQSVGMTDPEMLQIALFQFGVPCKVERGDLNKLKYYVSRGKFPIVLIRSSNITWHYIVVFGYDGNNIYFAEPGEGKISSLKNETFLNAWKFSHDTDNIKVGNACPVCQGDGQIFDVPFFGKCDICAGTGRIDYMKMAIKTADIYGNTMIVPVASKMESE
;
A
#
# COMPACT_ATOMS: atom_id res chain seq x y z
N MET A 1 19.72 -18.12 52.51
CA MET A 1 19.13 -17.26 51.47
C MET A 1 20.16 -17.15 50.36
N ASP A 2 20.01 -17.95 49.30
CA ASP A 2 21.02 -18.04 48.23
C ASP A 2 21.01 -16.78 47.36
N HIS A 3 22.10 -16.01 47.45
CA HIS A 3 22.41 -14.93 46.53
C HIS A 3 22.75 -15.50 45.15
N LYS A 4 21.74 -15.71 44.30
CA LYS A 4 21.96 -15.97 42.87
C LYS A 4 22.69 -14.78 42.25
N CYS A 5 23.91 -15.03 41.80
CA CYS A 5 24.82 -14.04 41.23
C CYS A 5 24.19 -13.34 39.99
N PRO A 6 24.11 -11.99 39.96
CA PRO A 6 23.52 -11.22 38.85
C PRO A 6 24.26 -11.39 37.51
N ILE A 7 25.49 -11.90 37.53
CA ILE A 7 26.34 -12.12 36.35
C ILE A 7 25.74 -13.15 35.39
N ASN A 8 25.12 -14.23 35.92
CA ASN A 8 24.55 -15.30 35.10
C ASN A 8 23.26 -14.84 34.36
N ILE A 9 22.50 -13.93 34.97
CA ILE A 9 21.30 -13.33 34.37
C ILE A 9 21.71 -12.37 33.24
N MET A 10 22.68 -11.48 33.50
CA MET A 10 23.18 -10.56 32.47
C MET A 10 23.81 -11.28 31.27
N MET A 11 24.52 -12.38 31.50
CA MET A 11 25.14 -13.17 30.43
C MET A 11 24.08 -13.89 29.58
N LYS A 12 23.04 -14.46 30.20
CA LYS A 12 21.90 -15.04 29.48
C LYS A 12 21.15 -13.99 28.65
N ILE A 13 20.91 -12.79 29.20
CA ILE A 13 20.28 -11.69 28.47
C ILE A 13 21.11 -11.29 27.25
N LYS A 14 22.43 -11.11 27.40
CA LYS A 14 23.34 -10.77 26.29
C LYS A 14 23.34 -11.85 25.20
N PHE A 15 23.41 -13.12 25.59
CA PHE A 15 23.39 -14.25 24.66
C PHE A 15 22.05 -14.33 23.89
N THR A 16 20.92 -14.14 24.58
CA THR A 16 19.60 -14.08 23.94
C THR A 16 19.50 -12.91 22.96
N ILE A 17 20.00 -11.73 23.31
CA ILE A 17 20.03 -10.56 22.40
C ILE A 17 20.84 -10.88 21.14
N ILE A 18 22.03 -11.49 21.30
CA ILE A 18 22.88 -11.87 20.16
C ILE A 18 22.16 -12.87 19.25
N LEU A 19 21.50 -13.90 19.81
CA LEU A 19 20.75 -14.87 19.02
C LEU A 19 19.58 -14.22 18.24
N VAL A 20 18.85 -13.30 18.88
CA VAL A 20 17.77 -12.54 18.21
C VAL A 20 18.31 -11.70 17.06
N LEU A 21 19.44 -11.02 17.25
CA LEU A 21 20.08 -10.23 16.19
C LEU A 21 20.56 -11.11 15.03
N LEU A 22 21.18 -12.25 15.31
CA LEU A 22 21.61 -13.21 14.28
C LEU A 22 20.42 -13.77 13.49
N ALA A 23 19.32 -14.11 14.18
CA ALA A 23 18.09 -14.55 13.53
C ALA A 23 17.50 -13.45 12.64
N ALA A 24 17.46 -12.20 13.11
CA ALA A 24 16.98 -11.06 12.32
C ALA A 24 17.84 -10.81 11.06
N ILE A 25 19.17 -10.92 11.19
CA ILE A 25 20.10 -10.83 10.06
C ILE A 25 19.84 -11.95 9.05
N LEU A 26 19.71 -13.19 9.52
CA LEU A 26 19.43 -14.33 8.66
C LEU A 26 18.10 -14.17 7.92
N ILE A 27 17.03 -13.72 8.61
CA ILE A 27 15.74 -13.42 8.01
C ILE A 27 15.87 -12.33 6.93
N CYS A 28 16.63 -11.25 7.22
CA CYS A 28 16.90 -10.20 6.23
C CYS A 28 17.61 -10.75 4.98
N LEU A 29 18.62 -11.61 5.17
CA LEU A 29 19.36 -12.22 4.06
C LEU A 29 18.45 -13.13 3.22
N ILE A 30 17.62 -13.96 3.87
CA ILE A 30 16.66 -14.83 3.20
C ILE A 30 15.63 -13.99 2.42
N ASN A 31 15.07 -12.93 3.02
CA ASN A 31 14.11 -12.05 2.37
C ASN A 31 14.72 -11.31 1.18
N LYS A 32 15.95 -10.80 1.32
CA LYS A 32 16.68 -10.14 0.23
C LYS A 32 16.91 -11.09 -0.94
N ARG A 33 17.18 -12.37 -0.67
CA ARG A 33 17.33 -13.40 -1.70
C ARG A 33 15.99 -13.78 -2.33
N LYS A 34 14.92 -13.86 -1.53
CA LYS A 34 13.56 -14.23 -1.97
C LYS A 34 12.95 -13.19 -2.91
N TYR A 35 13.14 -11.90 -2.61
CA TYR A 35 12.60 -10.79 -3.40
C TYR A 35 13.70 -10.10 -4.21
N ASN A 36 14.57 -10.90 -4.82
CA ASN A 36 15.59 -10.39 -5.72
C ASN A 36 14.95 -9.95 -7.05
N HIS A 37 15.26 -8.74 -7.51
CA HIS A 37 14.66 -8.15 -8.71
C HIS A 37 15.70 -7.27 -9.43
N PRO A 38 15.57 -7.04 -10.75
CA PRO A 38 16.44 -6.13 -11.47
C PRO A 38 16.32 -4.70 -10.92
N VAL A 39 17.26 -3.82 -11.27
CA VAL A 39 17.19 -2.39 -10.88
C VAL A 39 16.11 -1.65 -11.67
N VAL A 40 15.84 -2.09 -12.90
CA VAL A 40 14.89 -1.48 -13.81
C VAL A 40 13.94 -2.55 -14.36
N TYR A 41 12.66 -2.20 -14.45
CA TYR A 41 11.67 -2.93 -15.21
C TYR A 41 10.83 -1.94 -16.00
N VAL A 42 10.84 -2.08 -17.33
CA VAL A 42 10.14 -1.19 -18.25
C VAL A 42 8.67 -1.63 -18.36
N PRO A 43 7.70 -0.70 -18.21
CA PRO A 43 6.30 -1.01 -18.45
C PRO A 43 6.06 -1.62 -19.84
N PRO A 44 5.18 -2.64 -19.96
CA PRO A 44 4.84 -3.18 -21.27
C PRO A 44 4.07 -2.15 -22.10
N SER A 45 4.38 -2.07 -23.39
CA SER A 45 3.80 -1.07 -24.31
C SER A 45 2.32 -1.31 -24.62
N ASP A 46 1.83 -2.53 -24.44
CA ASP A 46 0.45 -2.96 -24.68
C ASP A 46 -0.42 -2.90 -23.41
N PHE A 47 0.06 -2.30 -22.32
CA PHE A 47 -0.77 -2.15 -21.12
C PHE A 47 -1.95 -1.20 -21.40
N PRO A 48 -3.19 -1.60 -21.11
CA PRO A 48 -4.37 -0.79 -21.36
C PRO A 48 -4.51 0.32 -20.31
N TYR A 49 -4.95 1.50 -20.75
CA TYR A 49 -5.25 2.63 -19.86
C TYR A 49 -6.74 2.97 -19.90
N ILE A 50 -7.35 3.10 -18.73
CA ILE A 50 -8.77 3.44 -18.58
C ILE A 50 -8.87 4.62 -17.62
N GLN A 51 -9.53 5.69 -18.10
CA GLN A 51 -9.87 6.82 -17.24
C GLN A 51 -11.14 6.51 -16.44
N GLN A 52 -11.12 6.74 -15.14
CA GLN A 52 -12.30 6.59 -14.28
C GLN A 52 -13.33 7.68 -14.60
N PRO A 53 -14.63 7.35 -14.65
CA PRO A 53 -15.67 8.32 -15.00
C PRO A 53 -16.08 9.23 -13.82
N ASP A 54 -15.74 8.84 -12.59
CA ASP A 54 -16.14 9.54 -11.37
C ASP A 54 -15.08 9.36 -10.26
N SER A 55 -15.23 10.08 -9.15
CA SER A 55 -14.25 10.10 -8.05
C SER A 55 -14.18 8.81 -7.23
N ILE A 56 -15.16 7.91 -7.34
CA ILE A 56 -15.22 6.68 -6.53
C ILE A 56 -14.69 5.46 -7.29
N SER A 57 -14.50 5.57 -8.60
CA SER A 57 -14.25 4.43 -9.48
C SER A 57 -12.78 4.13 -9.80
N CYS A 58 -11.81 4.64 -9.02
CA CYS A 58 -10.39 4.34 -9.22
C CYS A 58 -10.08 2.84 -9.10
N GLY A 59 -10.70 2.15 -8.14
CA GLY A 59 -10.58 0.70 -7.95
C GLY A 59 -11.07 -0.12 -9.15
N PRO A 60 -12.34 0.03 -9.58
CA PRO A 60 -12.89 -0.59 -10.78
C PRO A 60 -12.02 -0.34 -12.01
N ALA A 61 -11.59 0.90 -12.25
CA ALA A 61 -10.75 1.23 -13.40
C ALA A 61 -9.42 0.46 -13.36
N CYS A 62 -8.77 0.34 -12.20
CA CYS A 62 -7.57 -0.47 -12.03
C CYS A 62 -7.82 -1.96 -12.30
N ALA A 63 -8.93 -2.50 -11.80
CA ALA A 63 -9.29 -3.89 -12.04
C ALA A 63 -9.59 -4.15 -13.53
N THR A 64 -10.29 -3.25 -14.22
CA THR A 64 -10.56 -3.37 -15.65
C THR A 64 -9.28 -3.29 -16.48
N MET A 65 -8.36 -2.36 -16.18
CA MET A 65 -7.05 -2.32 -16.85
C MET A 65 -6.30 -3.63 -16.67
N LEU A 66 -6.28 -4.18 -15.46
CA LEU A 66 -5.61 -5.44 -15.19
C LEU A 66 -6.29 -6.61 -15.92
N LEU A 67 -7.62 -6.72 -15.90
CA LEU A 67 -8.35 -7.78 -16.61
C LEU A 67 -8.12 -7.73 -18.12
N ASN A 68 -8.18 -6.54 -18.72
CA ASN A 68 -7.90 -6.33 -20.14
C ASN A 68 -6.46 -6.71 -20.50
N TYR A 69 -5.49 -6.39 -19.62
CA TYR A 69 -4.10 -6.81 -19.81
C TYR A 69 -3.96 -8.34 -19.86
N TYR A 70 -4.71 -9.07 -19.03
CA TYR A 70 -4.79 -10.54 -19.03
C TYR A 70 -5.71 -11.11 -20.12
N GLY A 71 -6.13 -10.29 -21.09
CA GLY A 71 -6.95 -10.72 -22.23
C GLY A 71 -8.39 -11.09 -21.87
N LYS A 72 -8.92 -10.62 -20.74
CA LYS A 72 -10.32 -10.80 -20.39
C LYS A 72 -11.17 -9.74 -21.09
N ASP A 73 -12.18 -10.18 -21.82
CA ASP A 73 -13.14 -9.30 -22.48
C ASP A 73 -14.21 -8.89 -21.47
N VAL A 74 -13.96 -7.78 -20.77
CA VAL A 74 -14.85 -7.23 -19.74
C VAL A 74 -15.05 -5.74 -19.93
N THR A 75 -16.26 -5.28 -19.66
CA THR A 75 -16.58 -3.86 -19.64
C THR A 75 -16.29 -3.24 -18.27
N PHE A 76 -16.04 -1.94 -18.24
CA PHE A 76 -15.87 -1.22 -16.98
C PHE A 76 -17.09 -1.35 -16.06
N GLU A 77 -18.31 -1.32 -16.59
CA GLU A 77 -19.55 -1.41 -15.79
C GLU A 77 -19.72 -2.79 -15.14
N GLU A 78 -19.35 -3.88 -15.83
CA GLU A 78 -19.34 -5.23 -15.25
C GLU A 78 -18.39 -5.31 -14.06
N VAL A 79 -17.19 -4.75 -14.21
CA VAL A 79 -16.18 -4.72 -13.15
C VAL A 79 -16.64 -3.83 -11.98
N LYS A 80 -17.16 -2.62 -12.25
CA LYS A 80 -17.66 -1.70 -11.22
C LYS A 80 -18.78 -2.31 -10.39
N LYS A 81 -19.67 -3.09 -11.02
CA LYS A 81 -20.71 -3.84 -10.33
C LYS A 81 -20.13 -4.95 -9.46
N ALA A 82 -19.16 -5.72 -9.98
CA ALA A 82 -18.51 -6.81 -9.26
C ALA A 82 -17.75 -6.34 -8.01
N THR A 83 -17.12 -5.16 -8.08
CA THR A 83 -16.35 -4.59 -6.97
C THR A 83 -17.23 -3.91 -5.90
N LYS A 84 -18.54 -3.78 -6.12
CA LYS A 84 -19.51 -3.14 -5.21
C LYS A 84 -19.07 -1.76 -4.69
N THR A 85 -18.52 -0.95 -5.59
CA THR A 85 -17.92 0.35 -5.27
C THR A 85 -18.94 1.40 -4.83
N GLU A 86 -20.13 1.40 -5.43
CA GLU A 86 -21.20 2.35 -5.11
C GLU A 86 -22.02 1.82 -3.92
N TRP A 87 -22.10 2.60 -2.85
CA TRP A 87 -22.88 2.24 -1.65
C TRP A 87 -24.28 2.84 -1.70
N PHE A 88 -24.39 4.10 -2.12
CA PHE A 88 -25.66 4.79 -2.33
C PHE A 88 -25.49 6.01 -3.25
N LYS A 89 -26.61 6.58 -3.68
CA LYS A 89 -26.66 7.87 -4.39
C LYS A 89 -27.26 8.95 -3.52
N THR A 90 -26.68 10.14 -3.57
CA THR A 90 -27.24 11.33 -2.92
C THR A 90 -28.52 11.79 -3.64
N LYS A 91 -29.26 12.73 -3.05
CA LYS A 91 -30.50 13.27 -3.65
C LYS A 91 -30.25 13.97 -4.98
N ASP A 92 -29.07 14.56 -5.17
CA ASP A 92 -28.59 15.19 -6.39
C ASP A 92 -27.94 14.18 -7.37
N GLY A 93 -28.00 12.88 -7.07
CA GLY A 93 -27.58 11.81 -7.97
C GLY A 93 -26.09 11.49 -7.95
N GLN A 94 -25.30 12.09 -7.05
CA GLN A 94 -23.88 11.79 -6.90
C GLN A 94 -23.70 10.42 -6.25
N SER A 95 -22.81 9.61 -6.82
CA SER A 95 -22.51 8.28 -6.32
C SER A 95 -21.52 8.39 -5.16
N VAL A 96 -21.84 7.74 -4.04
CA VAL A 96 -20.98 7.70 -2.86
C VAL A 96 -20.55 6.27 -2.63
N GLY A 97 -19.24 6.09 -2.47
CA GLY A 97 -18.69 4.81 -2.04
C GLY A 97 -17.18 4.73 -2.21
N MET A 98 -16.67 3.54 -1.96
CA MET A 98 -15.27 3.19 -2.04
C MET A 98 -15.18 1.68 -2.29
N THR A 99 -14.09 1.25 -2.94
CA THR A 99 -13.81 -0.17 -3.12
C THR A 99 -12.90 -0.70 -2.02
N ASP A 100 -13.36 -1.72 -1.32
CA ASP A 100 -12.54 -2.50 -0.41
C ASP A 100 -11.51 -3.36 -1.20
N PRO A 101 -10.25 -3.50 -0.73
CA PRO A 101 -9.24 -4.35 -1.38
C PRO A 101 -9.70 -5.80 -1.60
N GLU A 102 -10.46 -6.38 -0.68
CA GLU A 102 -11.00 -7.74 -0.83
C GLU A 102 -12.05 -7.81 -1.93
N MET A 103 -12.84 -6.76 -2.12
CA MET A 103 -13.83 -6.69 -3.20
C MET A 103 -13.17 -6.58 -4.57
N LEU A 104 -12.00 -5.91 -4.66
CA LEU A 104 -11.15 -5.97 -5.86
C LEU A 104 -10.64 -7.39 -6.12
N GLN A 105 -10.14 -8.07 -5.08
CA GLN A 105 -9.67 -9.44 -5.19
C GLN A 105 -10.77 -10.39 -5.67
N ILE A 106 -11.97 -10.29 -5.09
CA ILE A 106 -13.13 -11.10 -5.45
C ILE A 106 -13.54 -10.84 -6.90
N ALA A 107 -13.64 -9.58 -7.32
CA ALA A 107 -13.99 -9.23 -8.69
C ALA A 107 -12.95 -9.78 -9.70
N LEU A 108 -11.66 -9.59 -9.43
CA LEU A 108 -10.58 -10.12 -10.29
C LEU A 108 -10.67 -11.65 -10.41
N PHE A 109 -10.92 -12.35 -9.29
CA PHE A 109 -11.11 -13.79 -9.30
C PHE A 109 -12.34 -14.22 -10.12
N GLN A 110 -13.47 -13.51 -10.00
CA GLN A 110 -14.69 -13.80 -10.77
C GLN A 110 -14.46 -13.73 -12.29
N PHE A 111 -13.60 -12.83 -12.75
CA PHE A 111 -13.24 -12.69 -14.16
C PHE A 111 -12.00 -13.52 -14.56
N GLY A 112 -11.57 -14.46 -13.70
CA GLY A 112 -10.53 -15.44 -14.04
C GLY A 112 -9.10 -14.94 -13.89
N VAL A 113 -8.85 -13.92 -13.06
CA VAL A 113 -7.51 -13.47 -12.65
C VAL A 113 -7.40 -13.56 -11.13
N PRO A 114 -7.02 -14.74 -10.58
CA PRO A 114 -6.86 -14.90 -9.15
C PRO A 114 -5.80 -13.96 -8.58
N CYS A 115 -6.15 -13.25 -7.51
CA CYS A 115 -5.27 -12.32 -6.82
C CYS A 115 -5.19 -12.65 -5.33
N LYS A 116 -4.19 -12.08 -4.67
CA LYS A 116 -4.07 -12.07 -3.21
C LYS A 116 -3.97 -10.64 -2.70
N VAL A 117 -4.67 -10.35 -1.61
CA VAL A 117 -4.46 -9.14 -0.82
C VAL A 117 -3.35 -9.41 0.18
N GLU A 118 -2.29 -8.60 0.18
CA GLU A 118 -1.23 -8.72 1.17
C GLU A 118 -0.57 -7.37 1.47
N ARG A 119 0.13 -7.32 2.61
CA ARG A 119 1.02 -6.21 2.93
C ARG A 119 2.42 -6.45 2.35
N GLY A 120 3.04 -5.39 1.85
CA GLY A 120 4.34 -5.44 1.19
C GLY A 120 5.31 -4.36 1.63
N ASP A 121 6.45 -4.35 0.93
CA ASP A 121 7.44 -3.28 0.93
C ASP A 121 7.88 -3.02 -0.52
N LEU A 122 8.78 -2.04 -0.72
CA LEU A 122 9.25 -1.71 -2.07
C LEU A 122 9.94 -2.89 -2.77
N ASN A 123 10.72 -3.71 -2.07
CA ASN A 123 11.45 -4.81 -2.71
C ASN A 123 10.48 -5.90 -3.16
N LYS A 124 9.50 -6.23 -2.32
CA LYS A 124 8.45 -7.20 -2.65
C LYS A 124 7.57 -6.71 -3.80
N LEU A 125 7.23 -5.42 -3.82
CA LEU A 125 6.50 -4.78 -4.94
C LEU A 125 7.29 -4.89 -6.25
N LYS A 126 8.54 -4.43 -6.25
CA LYS A 126 9.45 -4.47 -7.42
C LYS A 126 9.69 -5.91 -7.90
N TYR A 127 9.77 -6.86 -6.98
CA TYR A 127 9.83 -8.28 -7.31
C TYR A 127 8.60 -8.72 -8.13
N TYR A 128 7.38 -8.49 -7.66
CA TYR A 128 6.19 -8.91 -8.42
C TYR A 128 6.07 -8.23 -9.78
N VAL A 129 6.32 -6.92 -9.82
CA VAL A 129 6.31 -6.16 -11.07
C VAL A 129 7.31 -6.74 -12.07
N SER A 130 8.52 -7.09 -11.63
CA SER A 130 9.55 -7.71 -12.50
C SER A 130 9.22 -9.12 -12.99
N ARG A 131 8.19 -9.74 -12.40
CA ARG A 131 7.66 -11.05 -12.80
C ARG A 131 6.39 -10.91 -13.65
N GLY A 132 6.06 -9.70 -14.12
CA GLY A 132 4.83 -9.44 -14.88
C GLY A 132 3.55 -9.56 -14.04
N LYS A 133 3.65 -9.54 -12.71
CA LYS A 133 2.50 -9.59 -11.78
C LYS A 133 2.25 -8.19 -11.26
N PHE A 134 1.43 -7.42 -11.98
CA PHE A 134 1.21 -5.99 -11.73
C PHE A 134 0.23 -5.75 -10.59
N PRO A 135 0.69 -5.24 -9.43
CA PRO A 135 -0.17 -5.07 -8.28
C PRO A 135 -1.04 -3.82 -8.40
N ILE A 136 -2.29 -3.93 -7.97
CA ILE A 136 -3.12 -2.76 -7.64
C ILE A 136 -2.76 -2.34 -6.23
N VAL A 137 -2.44 -1.06 -6.03
CA VAL A 137 -2.06 -0.52 -4.71
C VAL A 137 -2.94 0.66 -4.34
N LEU A 138 -3.23 0.80 -3.05
CA LEU A 138 -3.93 1.96 -2.51
C LEU A 138 -2.91 2.95 -1.97
N ILE A 139 -2.87 4.16 -2.51
CA ILE A 139 -1.99 5.24 -2.04
C ILE A 139 -2.80 6.40 -1.47
N ARG A 140 -2.18 7.21 -0.61
CA ARG A 140 -2.76 8.47 -0.14
C ARG A 140 -2.51 9.54 -1.21
N SER A 141 -3.57 10.10 -1.80
CA SER A 141 -3.46 11.11 -2.86
C SER A 141 -3.68 12.54 -2.37
N SER A 142 -4.28 12.71 -1.19
CA SER A 142 -4.37 14.01 -0.50
C SER A 142 -4.47 13.82 1.01
N ASN A 143 -4.66 14.91 1.75
CA ASN A 143 -4.90 14.85 3.18
C ASN A 143 -6.14 14.04 3.59
N ILE A 144 -7.12 13.80 2.72
CA ILE A 144 -8.36 13.07 3.07
C ILE A 144 -8.76 11.98 2.07
N THR A 145 -8.05 11.83 0.94
CA THR A 145 -8.41 10.87 -0.12
C THR A 145 -7.35 9.80 -0.31
N TRP A 146 -7.82 8.60 -0.65
CA TRP A 146 -6.99 7.53 -1.17
C TRP A 146 -7.32 7.25 -2.62
N HIS A 147 -6.37 6.64 -3.31
CA HIS A 147 -6.44 6.41 -4.73
C HIS A 147 -5.82 5.07 -5.10
N TYR A 148 -6.54 4.27 -5.89
CA TYR A 148 -6.00 3.03 -6.44
C TYR A 148 -5.23 3.32 -7.72
N ILE A 149 -4.08 2.67 -7.88
CA ILE A 149 -3.25 2.71 -9.08
C ILE A 149 -2.73 1.30 -9.40
N VAL A 150 -2.34 1.04 -10.64
CA VAL A 150 -1.71 -0.24 -11.04
C VAL A 150 -0.21 -0.03 -11.23
N VAL A 151 0.62 -0.67 -10.40
CA VAL A 151 2.08 -0.58 -10.54
C VAL A 151 2.57 -1.63 -11.53
N PHE A 152 3.28 -1.17 -12.55
CA PHE A 152 3.65 -1.96 -13.73
C PHE A 152 5.06 -1.66 -14.26
N GLY A 153 5.81 -0.75 -13.62
CA GLY A 153 7.23 -0.58 -13.86
C GLY A 153 7.96 0.16 -12.76
N TYR A 154 9.29 0.18 -12.84
CA TYR A 154 10.13 0.96 -11.94
C TYR A 154 11.55 1.13 -12.49
N ASP A 155 12.29 2.08 -11.92
CA ASP A 155 13.73 2.19 -12.07
C ASP A 155 14.42 2.34 -10.68
N GLY A 156 15.69 2.76 -10.69
CA GLY A 156 16.46 3.01 -9.48
C GLY A 156 15.87 4.10 -8.57
N ASN A 157 15.10 5.03 -9.13
CA ASN A 157 14.59 6.24 -8.50
C ASN A 157 13.06 6.33 -8.47
N ASN A 158 12.35 5.73 -9.42
CA ASN A 158 10.93 5.94 -9.67
C ASN A 158 10.13 4.62 -9.69
N ILE A 159 8.85 4.75 -9.35
CA ILE A 159 7.81 3.74 -9.56
C ILE A 159 6.89 4.26 -10.67
N TYR A 160 6.63 3.44 -11.69
CA TYR A 160 5.71 3.74 -12.78
C TYR A 160 4.38 3.01 -12.55
N PHE A 161 3.28 3.71 -12.76
CA PHE A 161 1.92 3.19 -12.56
C PHE A 161 0.94 3.72 -13.60
N ALA A 162 -0.09 2.92 -13.89
CA ALA A 162 -1.24 3.35 -14.65
C ALA A 162 -2.17 4.15 -13.73
N GLU A 163 -2.43 5.40 -14.11
CA GLU A 163 -3.17 6.39 -13.33
C GLU A 163 -4.62 6.46 -13.84
N PRO A 164 -5.61 5.92 -13.12
CA PRO A 164 -7.00 5.90 -13.57
C PRO A 164 -7.66 7.28 -13.58
N GLY A 165 -7.18 8.27 -12.82
CA GLY A 165 -7.72 9.64 -12.85
C GLY A 165 -7.56 10.33 -14.21
N GLU A 166 -6.47 10.02 -14.91
CA GLU A 166 -6.14 10.61 -16.21
C GLU A 166 -6.14 9.58 -17.36
N GLY A 167 -6.22 8.28 -17.06
CA GLY A 167 -6.14 7.21 -18.06
C GLY A 167 -4.80 7.19 -18.79
N LYS A 168 -3.69 7.41 -18.07
CA LYS A 168 -2.34 7.44 -18.66
C LYS A 168 -1.28 6.86 -17.72
N ILE A 169 -0.06 6.71 -18.21
CA ILE A 169 1.10 6.38 -17.37
C ILE A 169 1.54 7.59 -16.54
N SER A 170 1.84 7.37 -15.27
CA SER A 170 2.45 8.34 -14.36
C SER A 170 3.59 7.71 -13.57
N SER A 171 4.30 8.53 -12.79
CA SER A 171 5.41 8.06 -11.97
C SER A 171 5.60 8.89 -10.70
N LEU A 172 6.15 8.25 -9.67
CA LEU A 172 6.54 8.88 -8.41
C LEU A 172 7.94 8.43 -8.02
N LYS A 173 8.71 9.29 -7.36
CA LYS A 173 9.97 8.89 -6.71
C LYS A 173 9.71 7.78 -5.69
N ASN A 174 10.65 6.86 -5.53
CA ASN A 174 10.55 5.71 -4.62
C ASN A 174 10.14 6.12 -3.20
N GLU A 175 10.74 7.20 -2.69
CA GLU A 175 10.44 7.73 -1.36
C GLU A 175 9.01 8.28 -1.28
N THR A 176 8.62 9.15 -2.21
CA THR A 176 7.28 9.73 -2.29
C THR A 176 6.22 8.64 -2.40
N PHE A 177 6.41 7.66 -3.30
CA PHE A 177 5.52 6.51 -3.44
C PHE A 177 5.42 5.72 -2.14
N LEU A 178 6.56 5.40 -1.50
CA LEU A 178 6.55 4.63 -0.26
C LEU A 178 5.84 5.36 0.88
N ASN A 179 6.04 6.68 0.97
CA ASN A 179 5.40 7.52 1.99
C ASN A 179 3.88 7.62 1.76
N ALA A 180 3.46 7.77 0.51
CA ALA A 180 2.05 7.73 0.09
C ALA A 180 1.40 6.37 0.34
N TRP A 181 2.10 5.27 0.02
CA TRP A 181 1.62 3.91 0.22
C TRP A 181 1.55 3.51 1.71
N LYS A 182 2.43 4.07 2.55
CA LYS A 182 2.39 3.93 4.03
C LYS A 182 1.28 4.76 4.70
N PHE A 183 0.58 5.60 3.93
CA PHE A 183 -0.36 6.62 4.44
C PHE A 183 0.32 7.55 5.47
N SER A 184 1.52 8.01 5.14
CA SER A 184 2.29 8.96 5.97
C SER A 184 2.34 10.35 5.35
N HIS A 185 2.39 10.40 4.02
CA HIS A 185 2.32 11.60 3.21
C HIS A 185 1.34 11.34 2.06
N ASP A 186 1.00 12.37 1.29
CA ASP A 186 0.31 12.20 0.02
C ASP A 186 1.30 12.13 -1.16
N THR A 187 0.78 12.14 -2.38
CA THR A 187 1.57 12.09 -3.62
C THR A 187 2.40 13.35 -3.88
N ASP A 188 2.06 14.47 -3.24
CA ASP A 188 2.84 15.71 -3.25
C ASP A 188 3.89 15.75 -2.12
N ASN A 189 4.04 14.62 -1.41
CA ASN A 189 4.94 14.44 -0.27
C ASN A 189 4.59 15.35 0.91
N ILE A 190 3.32 15.74 1.05
CA ILE A 190 2.81 16.52 2.19
C ILE A 190 2.37 15.56 3.29
N LYS A 191 2.81 15.79 4.52
CA LYS A 191 2.49 14.94 5.68
C LYS A 191 0.98 15.02 5.99
N VAL A 192 0.31 13.88 6.03
CA VAL A 192 -1.15 13.81 6.23
C VAL A 192 -1.57 13.85 7.70
N GLY A 193 -2.86 14.06 7.94
CA GLY A 193 -3.46 14.26 9.26
C GLY A 193 -3.46 15.73 9.64
N ASN A 194 -4.17 16.09 10.70
CA ASN A 194 -4.21 17.45 11.25
C ASN A 194 -3.21 17.59 12.40
N ALA A 195 -2.81 18.82 12.74
CA ALA A 195 -2.03 19.06 13.95
C ALA A 195 -2.75 18.47 15.16
N CYS A 196 -2.01 17.78 16.03
CA CYS A 196 -2.57 17.21 17.24
C CYS A 196 -3.09 18.35 18.13
N PRO A 197 -4.37 18.32 18.59
CA PRO A 197 -4.92 19.41 19.39
C PRO A 197 -4.28 19.51 20.78
N VAL A 198 -3.63 18.45 21.27
CA VAL A 198 -2.99 18.42 22.59
C VAL A 198 -1.59 19.00 22.56
N CYS A 199 -0.77 18.58 21.60
CA CYS A 199 0.63 19.02 21.49
C CYS A 199 0.83 20.09 20.41
N GLN A 200 -0.25 20.55 19.77
CA GLN A 200 -0.25 21.59 18.74
C GLN A 200 0.72 21.37 17.56
N GLY A 201 1.19 20.13 17.33
CA GLY A 201 2.07 19.78 16.22
C GLY A 201 3.47 19.33 16.57
N ASP A 202 3.96 19.58 17.78
CA ASP A 202 5.36 19.32 18.17
C ASP A 202 5.68 17.84 18.51
N GLY A 203 4.63 17.03 18.70
CA GLY A 203 4.73 15.63 19.15
C GLY A 203 5.09 15.46 20.62
N GLN A 204 5.07 16.53 21.42
CA GLN A 204 5.49 16.53 22.82
C GLN A 204 4.46 17.22 23.73
N ILE A 205 4.18 16.65 24.89
CA ILE A 205 3.33 17.29 25.93
C ILE A 205 4.18 18.20 26.83
N PHE A 206 5.45 17.83 27.03
CA PHE A 206 6.39 18.57 27.88
C PHE A 206 7.70 18.74 27.13
N ASP A 207 8.36 19.88 27.36
CA ASP A 207 9.64 20.25 26.74
C ASP A 207 10.83 19.53 27.44
N VAL A 208 10.72 18.20 27.57
CA VAL A 208 11.72 17.33 28.20
C VAL A 208 12.12 16.20 27.25
N PRO A 209 13.43 16.01 26.96
CA PRO A 209 13.89 14.91 26.13
C PRO A 209 13.48 13.56 26.72
N PHE A 210 13.12 12.60 25.86
CA PHE A 210 12.78 11.20 26.17
C PHE A 210 11.46 10.91 26.91
N PHE A 211 10.98 11.77 27.82
CA PHE A 211 9.75 11.54 28.61
C PHE A 211 8.55 12.40 28.20
N GLY A 212 8.68 13.16 27.10
CA GLY A 212 7.68 14.15 26.70
C GLY A 212 6.77 13.76 25.55
N LYS A 213 6.82 12.55 24.95
CA LYS A 213 6.03 12.25 23.74
C LYS A 213 4.53 12.37 24.00
N CYS A 214 3.81 13.00 23.06
CA CYS A 214 2.37 13.11 23.16
C CYS A 214 1.70 11.77 22.88
N ASP A 215 1.09 11.17 23.92
CA ASP A 215 0.42 9.88 23.83
C ASP A 215 -0.74 9.88 22.82
N ILE A 216 -1.46 11.00 22.70
CA ILE A 216 -2.62 11.14 21.81
C ILE A 216 -2.22 10.96 20.34
N CYS A 217 -1.07 11.50 19.93
CA CYS A 217 -0.56 11.35 18.57
C CYS A 217 0.61 10.38 18.47
N ALA A 218 0.90 9.63 19.54
CA ALA A 218 2.10 8.79 19.69
C ALA A 218 3.41 9.50 19.30
N GLY A 219 3.50 10.81 19.60
CA GLY A 219 4.65 11.66 19.29
C GLY A 219 4.81 12.06 17.82
N THR A 220 3.81 11.83 16.96
CA THR A 220 3.88 12.21 15.54
C THR A 220 3.60 13.69 15.28
N GLY A 221 3.01 14.38 16.27
CA GLY A 221 2.50 15.73 16.16
C GLY A 221 1.18 15.84 15.39
N ARG A 222 0.64 14.73 14.85
CA ARG A 222 -0.53 14.76 13.97
C ARG A 222 -1.52 13.65 14.27
N ILE A 223 -2.79 13.91 14.01
CA ILE A 223 -3.87 12.92 14.10
C ILE A 223 -4.53 12.80 12.73
N ASP A 224 -4.55 11.59 12.20
CA ASP A 224 -5.22 11.27 10.94
C ASP A 224 -6.47 10.42 11.23
N TYR A 225 -7.58 11.12 11.46
CA TYR A 225 -8.87 10.49 11.74
C TYR A 225 -9.34 9.60 10.58
N MET A 226 -9.02 9.99 9.35
CA MET A 226 -9.34 9.19 8.16
C MET A 226 -8.59 7.86 8.23
N LYS A 227 -7.29 7.88 8.51
CA LYS A 227 -6.49 6.66 8.68
C LYS A 227 -6.98 5.79 9.83
N MET A 228 -7.49 6.37 10.92
CA MET A 228 -8.13 5.60 11.99
C MET A 228 -9.42 4.95 11.51
N ALA A 229 -10.28 5.67 10.80
CA ALA A 229 -11.53 5.12 10.26
C ALA A 229 -11.26 3.97 9.29
N ILE A 230 -10.36 4.14 8.31
CA ILE A 230 -10.08 3.09 7.33
C ILE A 230 -9.42 1.85 7.94
N LYS A 231 -8.66 2.03 9.04
CA LYS A 231 -8.10 0.92 9.82
C LYS A 231 -9.18 0.05 10.47
N THR A 232 -10.33 0.62 10.83
CA THR A 232 -11.47 -0.18 11.35
C THR A 232 -12.13 -1.03 10.27
N ALA A 233 -11.89 -0.72 9.00
CA ALA A 233 -12.24 -1.56 7.85
C ALA A 233 -11.08 -2.49 7.43
N ASP A 234 -10.08 -2.69 8.30
CA ASP A 234 -8.89 -3.53 8.03
C ASP A 234 -8.08 -3.16 6.78
N ILE A 235 -8.15 -1.89 6.35
CA ILE A 235 -7.32 -1.36 5.27
C ILE A 235 -6.09 -0.69 5.86
N TYR A 236 -4.91 -1.20 5.51
CA TYR A 236 -3.64 -0.76 6.05
C TYR A 236 -2.75 -0.14 4.97
N GLY A 237 -1.82 0.72 5.40
CA GLY A 237 -0.70 1.13 4.55
C GLY A 237 0.12 -0.07 4.10
N ASN A 238 0.68 0.05 2.90
CA ASN A 238 1.40 -1.00 2.18
C ASN A 238 0.55 -2.17 1.68
N THR A 239 -0.77 -2.00 1.58
CA THR A 239 -1.66 -3.00 1.01
C THR A 239 -1.53 -3.03 -0.51
N MET A 240 -1.45 -4.22 -1.08
CA MET A 240 -1.45 -4.48 -2.52
C MET A 240 -2.30 -5.70 -2.85
N ILE A 241 -3.01 -5.63 -3.97
CA ILE A 241 -3.72 -6.74 -4.60
C ILE A 241 -2.83 -7.25 -5.74
N VAL A 242 -2.29 -8.46 -5.59
CA VAL A 242 -1.27 -9.01 -6.49
C VAL A 242 -1.83 -10.21 -7.24
N PRO A 243 -1.73 -10.26 -8.58
CA PRO A 243 -2.00 -11.48 -9.35
C PRO A 243 -1.19 -12.68 -8.87
N VAL A 244 -1.83 -13.85 -8.79
CA VAL A 244 -1.16 -15.10 -8.40
C VAL A 244 -0.20 -15.58 -9.50
N ALA A 245 -0.60 -15.41 -10.75
CA ALA A 245 0.17 -15.74 -11.96
C ALA A 245 0.41 -14.48 -12.79
N SER A 246 1.46 -14.47 -13.62
CA SER A 246 1.65 -13.44 -14.66
C SER A 246 0.77 -13.74 -15.88
N LYS A 247 0.60 -12.78 -16.81
CA LYS A 247 -0.10 -13.00 -18.09
C LYS A 247 0.45 -14.22 -18.84
N MET A 248 1.78 -14.31 -18.97
CA MET A 248 2.47 -15.42 -19.64
C MET A 248 2.31 -16.77 -18.92
N GLU A 249 2.00 -16.75 -17.62
CA GLU A 249 1.76 -17.98 -16.84
C GLU A 249 0.28 -18.39 -16.88
N SER A 250 -0.62 -17.55 -17.41
CA SER A 250 -2.07 -17.74 -17.43
C SER A 250 -2.65 -18.13 -18.80
N GLU A 251 -1.80 -18.12 -19.83
CA GLU A 251 -2.06 -18.65 -21.18
C GLU A 251 -1.65 -20.13 -21.25
#